data_AF-A0A183DDQ3-F1
#
_entry.id   AF-A0A183DDQ3-F1
#
_cell.length_a   1.000
_cell.length_b   1.000
_cell.length_c   1.000
_cell.angle_alpha   90.00
_cell.angle_beta   90.00
_cell.angle_gamma   90.00
#
_symmetry.space_group_name_H-M   'P 1'
#
loop_
_entity.id
_entity.type
_entity.pdbx_description
1 polymer ?
#
loop_
_entity_poly.entity_id
_entity_poly.type
_entity_poly.pdbx_seq_one_letter_code
_entity_poly.pdbx_strand_id
1 'polypeptide(L)'
;LDGFVMNRVMGDYFENLLYQIFVAIDEQTTVRELAETLDIDLQLVKNAISVFCRLGFAKKRVTGLENLALHVTWASHMIIPE
;
A
#
# COMPACT_ATOMS: atom_id res chain seq x y z
N LEU A 1 -18.92 2.35 0.01
CA LEU A 1 -18.38 1.37 0.97
C LEU A 1 -19.57 0.68 1.65
N ASP A 2 -20.24 -0.24 0.94
CA ASP A 2 -21.40 -0.97 1.46
C ASP A 2 -20.91 -2.33 1.98
N GLY A 3 -21.20 -2.66 3.25
CA GLY A 3 -20.83 -3.95 3.85
C GLY A 3 -19.52 -4.03 4.64
N PHE A 4 -18.85 -2.92 4.95
CA PHE A 4 -17.71 -2.95 5.88
C PHE A 4 -18.20 -3.07 7.33
N VAL A 5 -18.07 -4.26 7.92
CA VAL A 5 -18.43 -4.54 9.32
C VAL A 5 -17.17 -4.50 10.19
N MET A 6 -17.02 -3.43 10.98
CA MET A 6 -15.99 -3.29 12.01
C MET A 6 -16.54 -3.88 13.31
N ASN A 7 -16.00 -5.01 13.78
CA ASN A 7 -16.33 -5.50 15.12
C ASN A 7 -15.66 -4.57 16.13
N ARG A 8 -16.45 -3.74 16.84
CA ARG A 8 -15.95 -2.79 17.84
C ARG A 8 -15.41 -3.50 19.08
N VAL A 9 -14.32 -4.25 18.95
CA VAL A 9 -13.55 -4.75 20.09
C VAL A 9 -12.68 -3.59 20.55
N MET A 10 -13.11 -2.91 21.61
CA MET A 10 -12.32 -1.82 22.19
C MET A 10 -10.98 -2.36 22.69
N GLY A 11 -9.87 -1.92 22.09
CA GLY A 11 -8.52 -2.14 22.62
C GLY A 11 -7.47 -2.66 21.65
N ASP A 12 -7.79 -3.03 20.41
CA ASP A 12 -6.75 -3.42 19.44
C ASP A 12 -6.09 -2.17 18.81
N TYR A 13 -4.92 -1.83 19.34
CA TYR A 13 -4.08 -0.75 18.80
C TYR A 13 -3.73 -0.98 17.33
N PHE A 14 -3.55 -2.23 16.90
CA PHE A 14 -3.23 -2.56 15.53
C PHE A 14 -4.44 -2.38 14.61
N GLU A 15 -5.64 -2.79 15.02
CA GLU A 15 -6.88 -2.53 14.27
C GLU A 15 -7.10 -1.02 14.08
N ASN A 16 -6.89 -0.22 15.13
CA ASN A 16 -7.04 1.23 15.05
C ASN A 16 -6.01 1.87 14.10
N LEU A 17 -4.77 1.36 14.08
CA LEU A 17 -3.74 1.77 13.12
C LEU A 17 -4.16 1.40 11.67
N LEU A 18 -4.61 0.16 11.45
CA LEU A 18 -5.06 -0.29 10.13
C LEU A 18 -6.22 0.57 9.63
N TYR A 19 -7.15 0.95 10.51
CA TYR A 19 -8.25 1.83 10.14
C TYR A 19 -7.78 3.24 9.75
N GLN A 20 -6.89 3.83 10.55
CA GLN A 20 -6.30 5.14 10.23
C GLN A 20 -5.57 5.11 8.89
N ILE A 21 -4.79 4.06 8.62
CA ILE A 21 -4.15 3.83 7.33
C ILE A 21 -5.18 3.66 6.22
N PHE A 22 -6.24 2.89 6.44
CA PHE A 22 -7.29 2.67 5.44
C PHE A 22 -7.99 3.97 5.02
N VAL A 23 -8.23 4.87 5.97
CA VAL A 23 -8.87 6.17 5.71
C VAL A 23 -7.90 7.17 5.09
N ALA A 24 -6.61 7.09 5.42
CA ALA A 24 -5.60 8.04 4.97
C ALA A 24 -4.84 7.64 3.69
N ILE A 25 -4.94 6.39 3.24
CA ILE A 25 -4.20 5.91 2.06
C ILE A 25 -4.77 6.53 0.77
N ASP A 26 -3.89 7.13 -0.02
CA ASP A 26 -4.18 7.66 -1.36
C ASP A 26 -3.24 7.04 -2.39
N GLU A 27 -3.67 7.00 -3.66
CA GLU A 27 -2.85 6.48 -4.75
C GLU A 27 -1.53 7.25 -4.92
N GLN A 28 -1.49 8.55 -4.61
CA GLN A 28 -0.30 9.37 -4.81
C GLN A 28 0.60 9.45 -3.57
N THR A 29 0.11 9.07 -2.39
CA THR A 29 0.91 9.10 -1.15
C THR A 29 1.90 7.94 -1.05
N THR A 30 3.12 8.27 -0.68
CA THR A 30 4.14 7.29 -0.30
C THR A 30 3.95 6.81 1.14
N VAL A 31 4.52 5.65 1.48
CA VAL A 31 4.50 5.10 2.85
C VAL A 31 5.16 6.06 3.86
N ARG A 32 6.10 6.90 3.41
CA ARG A 32 6.75 7.91 4.26
C ARG A 32 5.80 9.06 4.60
N GLU A 33 5.18 9.65 3.58
CA GLU A 33 4.22 10.75 3.78
C GLU A 33 3.02 10.30 4.61
N LEU A 34 2.60 9.04 4.43
CA LEU A 34 1.55 8.44 5.26
C LEU A 34 1.95 8.35 6.74
N ALA A 35 3.20 7.96 7.03
CA ALA A 35 3.71 7.90 8.39
C ALA A 35 3.81 9.29 9.04
N GLU A 36 4.25 10.28 8.28
CA GLU A 36 4.32 11.68 8.71
C GLU A 36 2.93 12.28 8.96
N THR A 37 1.94 11.96 8.10
CA THR A 37 0.56 12.44 8.23
C THR A 37 -0.16 11.86 9.44
N LEU A 38 0.10 10.58 9.75
CA LEU A 38 -0.50 9.91 10.89
C LEU A 38 0.26 10.17 12.21
N ASP A 39 1.46 10.77 12.15
CA ASP A 39 2.39 10.91 13.28
C ASP A 39 2.73 9.55 13.94
N ILE A 40 3.06 8.57 13.10
CA ILE A 40 3.34 7.19 13.51
C ILE A 40 4.71 6.76 12.99
N ASP A 41 5.41 5.93 13.77
CA ASP A 41 6.69 5.38 13.37
C ASP A 41 6.62 4.67 12.00
N LEU A 42 7.56 5.03 11.12
CA LEU A 42 7.63 4.54 9.75
C LEU A 42 7.72 3.02 9.66
N GLN A 43 8.39 2.36 10.62
CA GLN A 43 8.52 0.90 10.62
C GLN A 43 7.18 0.24 10.93
N LEU A 44 6.40 0.82 11.84
CA LEU A 44 5.07 0.33 12.15
C LEU A 44 4.11 0.48 10.96
N VAL A 45 4.16 1.61 10.26
CA VAL A 45 3.37 1.83 9.03
C VAL A 45 3.78 0.85 7.93
N LYS A 46 5.07 0.58 7.73
CA LYS A 46 5.54 -0.45 6.78
C LYS A 46 4.98 -1.84 7.09
N ASN A 47 4.95 -2.22 8.38
CA ASN A 47 4.39 -3.51 8.80
C ASN A 47 2.89 -3.60 8.51
N ALA A 48 2.14 -2.53 8.79
CA ALA A 48 0.72 -2.45 8.48
C ALA A 48 0.44 -2.48 6.97
N ILE A 49 1.17 -1.71 6.16
CA ILE A 49 1.06 -1.74 4.69
C ILE A 49 1.41 -3.13 4.13
N SER A 50 2.35 -3.84 4.75
CA SER A 50 2.65 -5.24 4.40
C SER A 50 1.44 -6.16 4.61
N VAL A 51 0.65 -5.94 5.67
CA VAL A 51 -0.63 -6.66 5.89
C VAL A 51 -1.63 -6.28 4.80
N PHE A 52 -1.80 -5.00 4.49
CA PHE A 52 -2.70 -4.55 3.41
C PHE A 52 -2.37 -5.20 2.07
N CYS A 53 -1.08 -5.32 1.72
CA CYS A 53 -0.64 -6.02 0.52
C CYS A 53 -0.99 -7.51 0.52
N ARG A 54 -0.80 -8.20 1.66
CA ARG A 54 -1.15 -9.64 1.78
C ARG A 54 -2.66 -9.89 1.73
N LEU A 55 -3.45 -8.97 2.27
CA LEU A 55 -4.92 -9.03 2.23
C LEU A 55 -5.50 -8.58 0.87
N GLY A 56 -4.67 -8.04 -0.02
CA GLY A 56 -5.09 -7.58 -1.34
C GLY A 56 -5.73 -6.19 -1.36
N PHE A 57 -5.68 -5.45 -0.25
CA PHE A 57 -6.19 -4.07 -0.16
C PHE A 57 -5.25 -3.05 -0.80
N ALA A 58 -3.95 -3.35 -0.87
CA ALA A 58 -2.95 -2.48 -1.48
C ALA A 58 -1.99 -3.28 -2.36
N LYS A 59 -1.31 -2.59 -3.29
CA LYS A 59 -0.19 -3.14 -4.03
C LYS A 59 0.98 -2.16 -3.98
N LYS A 60 2.19 -2.70 -3.81
CA LYS A 60 3.40 -1.87 -3.85
C LYS A 60 3.61 -1.41 -5.28
N ARG A 61 3.56 -0.09 -5.51
CA ARG A 61 3.99 0.53 -6.76
C ARG A 61 5.51 0.40 -6.88
N VAL A 62 6.01 -0.36 -7.85
CA VAL A 62 7.43 -0.60 -8.07
C VAL A 62 8.04 0.40 -9.05
N THR A 63 7.32 0.87 -10.07
CA THR A 63 7.86 1.87 -11.02
C THR A 63 6.82 2.39 -12.04
N GLY A 64 5.52 2.11 -11.86
CA GLY A 64 4.49 2.50 -12.84
C GLY A 64 4.46 1.60 -14.09
N LEU A 65 5.43 0.69 -14.24
CA LEU A 65 5.49 -0.34 -15.30
C LEU A 65 4.58 -1.54 -15.03
N GLU A 66 4.09 -1.70 -13.80
CA GLU A 66 3.25 -2.83 -13.40
C GLU A 66 1.84 -2.85 -14.02
N ASN A 67 1.38 -1.71 -14.55
CA ASN A 67 0.17 -1.63 -15.40
C ASN A 67 0.49 -1.52 -16.90
N LEU A 68 1.75 -1.34 -17.28
CA LEU A 68 2.13 -1.52 -18.67
C LEU A 68 2.27 -3.02 -18.92
N ALA A 69 1.18 -3.64 -19.40
CA ALA A 69 1.34 -4.77 -20.30
C ALA A 69 2.09 -4.24 -21.53
N LEU A 70 3.42 -4.15 -21.42
CA LEU A 70 4.29 -3.73 -22.51
C LEU A 70 3.99 -4.67 -23.68
N HIS A 71 3.64 -4.09 -24.82
CA HIS A 71 3.53 -4.87 -26.04
C HIS A 71 4.87 -5.60 -26.27
N VAL A 72 4.81 -6.86 -26.68
CA VAL A 72 5.97 -7.77 -26.76
C VAL A 72 7.19 -7.15 -27.47
N THR A 73 6.94 -6.28 -28.45
CA THR A 73 7.98 -5.58 -29.22
C THR A 73 8.81 -4.58 -28.43
N TRP A 74 8.28 -4.00 -27.34
CA TRP A 74 9.01 -3.05 -26.49
C TRP A 74 9.84 -3.74 -25.42
N ALA A 75 9.40 -4.91 -24.96
CA ALA A 75 10.18 -5.74 -24.04
C ALA A 75 11.50 -6.22 -24.69
N SER A 76 11.48 -6.53 -25.98
CA SER A 76 12.67 -6.96 -26.73
C SER A 76 13.77 -5.90 -26.83
N HIS A 77 13.44 -4.62 -26.73
CA HIS A 77 14.40 -3.51 -26.83
C HIS A 77 14.98 -3.07 -25.48
N MET A 78 14.46 -3.57 -24.35
CA MET A 78 14.96 -3.25 -23.00
C MET A 78 16.05 -4.19 -22.49
N ILE A 79 16.52 -5.13 -23.32
CA ILE A 79 17.72 -5.93 -22.99
C ILE A 79 18.94 -5.00 -23.12
N ILE A 80 19.38 -4.44 -21.99
CA ILE A 80 20.61 -3.67 -21.89
C ILE A 80 21.78 -4.68 -22.04
N PRO A 81 22.72 -4.49 -22.98
CA PRO A 81 23.93 -5.32 -23.03
C PRO A 81 24.81 -5.03 -21.80
N GLU A 82 25.46 -6.09 -21.33
CA GLU A 82 26.31 -6.24 -20.12
C GLU A 82 27.21 -5.04 -19.77
#